data_AF-A0AA36APC3-F1
#
_entry.id   AF-A0AA36APC3-F1
#
_cell.length_a   1.000
_cell.length_b   1.000
_cell.length_c   1.000
_cell.angle_alpha   90.00
_cell.angle_beta   90.00
_cell.angle_gamma   90.00
#
_symmetry.space_group_name_H-M   'P 1'
#
loop_
_entity.id
_entity.type
_entity.pdbx_description
1 polymer ?
#
loop_
_entity_poly.entity_id
_entity_poly.type
_entity_poly.pdbx_seq_one_letter_code
_entity_poly.pdbx_strand_id
1 'polypeptide(L)'
;MELKGEEFNEFSSVEQLRIFKQSELLLLAKHYYLDEVKSVIKKKEIFKVVLEHLVDEEIFEDLVLSLLKSEKTEEFELRKLELEFQKAIKEMEIQKELKLKEIELQSRKLDTPRDQKDFDVAKNIRLVPPFSEKDVVQTPGRRKQNRLCHMNMIKKYYDRSKSVPPSHCYCLCY
;
A
#
# COMPACT_ATOMS: atom_id res chain seq x y z
N MET A 1 52.61 2.19 6.86
CA MET A 1 52.55 0.75 7.16
C MET A 1 53.37 0.06 6.10
N GLU A 2 54.59 -0.31 6.45
CA GLU A 2 55.43 -1.17 5.62
C GLU A 2 54.93 -2.59 5.84
N LEU A 3 54.38 -3.21 4.79
CA LEU A 3 53.97 -4.60 4.86
C LEU A 3 55.23 -5.46 4.62
N LYS A 4 55.73 -6.06 5.70
CA LYS A 4 56.74 -7.12 5.62
C LYS A 4 56.05 -8.37 5.07
N GLY A 5 56.56 -8.86 3.95
CA GLY A 5 55.94 -9.87 3.10
C GLY A 5 55.90 -11.31 3.63
N GLU A 6 55.97 -11.54 4.93
CA GLU A 6 56.00 -12.89 5.51
C GLU A 6 54.83 -13.21 6.45
N GLU A 7 53.96 -12.24 6.78
CA GLU A 7 52.79 -12.46 7.65
C GLU A 7 51.44 -12.41 6.90
N PHE A 8 51.46 -12.45 5.57
CA PHE A 8 50.22 -12.45 4.78
C PHE A 8 49.44 -13.78 4.84
N ASN A 9 49.99 -14.79 5.53
CA ASN A 9 49.59 -16.18 5.45
C ASN A 9 48.55 -16.63 6.50
N GLU A 10 48.02 -15.74 7.35
CA GLU A 10 47.02 -16.17 8.36
C GLU A 10 45.74 -15.33 8.48
N PHE A 11 45.63 -14.14 7.85
CA PHE A 11 44.44 -13.28 8.06
C PHE A 11 43.97 -12.49 6.83
N SER A 12 44.22 -12.95 5.60
CA SER A 12 43.71 -12.27 4.40
C SER A 12 42.21 -12.51 4.24
N SER A 13 41.36 -11.79 4.98
CA SER A 13 39.92 -11.80 4.71
C SER A 13 39.63 -10.96 3.47
N VAL A 14 38.66 -11.38 2.66
CA VAL A 14 38.21 -10.71 1.43
C VAL A 14 37.89 -9.23 1.67
N GLU A 15 37.43 -8.91 2.87
CA GLU A 15 37.13 -7.54 3.32
C GLU A 15 38.37 -6.65 3.40
N GLN A 16 39.55 -7.19 3.72
CA GLN A 16 40.80 -6.41 3.72
C GLN A 16 41.21 -6.00 2.31
N LEU A 17 41.05 -6.90 1.34
CA LEU A 17 41.33 -6.61 -0.07
C LEU A 17 40.39 -5.50 -0.61
N ARG A 18 39.13 -5.43 -0.13
CA ARG A 18 38.19 -4.36 -0.53
C ARG A 18 38.68 -2.97 -0.08
N ILE A 19 39.33 -2.91 1.08
CA ILE A 19 39.83 -1.67 1.71
C ILE A 19 41.11 -1.14 1.01
N PHE A 20 41.92 -2.01 0.40
CA PHE A 20 43.20 -1.64 -0.20
C PHE A 20 43.12 -0.51 -1.24
N LYS A 21 44.13 0.35 -1.25
CA LYS A 21 44.29 1.39 -2.27
C LYS A 21 44.70 0.76 -3.60
N GLN A 22 44.44 1.48 -4.69
CA GLN A 22 44.81 1.01 -6.03
C GLN A 22 46.33 0.75 -6.15
N SER A 23 47.16 1.56 -5.50
CA SER A 23 48.61 1.37 -5.45
C SER A 23 49.02 0.09 -4.72
N GLU A 24 48.32 -0.26 -3.64
CA GLU A 24 48.59 -1.46 -2.83
C GLU A 24 48.17 -2.72 -3.60
N LEU A 25 47.04 -2.67 -4.30
CA LEU A 25 46.60 -3.75 -5.20
C LEU A 25 47.56 -3.96 -6.38
N LEU A 26 48.15 -2.89 -6.90
CA LEU A 26 49.18 -2.98 -7.95
C LEU A 26 50.48 -3.61 -7.43
N LEU A 27 50.87 -3.34 -6.18
CA LEU A 27 52.01 -3.98 -5.54
C LEU A 27 51.74 -5.48 -5.33
N LEU A 28 50.54 -5.82 -4.91
CA LEU A 28 50.10 -7.20 -4.75
C LEU A 28 50.11 -7.95 -6.09
N ALA A 29 49.56 -7.34 -7.15
CA ALA A 29 49.57 -7.91 -8.50
C ALA A 29 51.00 -8.18 -9.00
N LYS A 30 51.95 -7.27 -8.75
CA LYS A 30 53.37 -7.48 -9.07
C LYS A 30 54.00 -8.62 -8.28
N HIS A 31 53.62 -8.80 -7.02
CA HIS A 31 54.13 -9.87 -6.18
C HIS A 31 53.70 -11.26 -6.70
N TYR A 32 52.48 -11.36 -7.23
CA TYR A 32 51.96 -12.58 -7.86
C TYR A 32 52.26 -12.68 -9.36
N TYR A 33 53.17 -11.86 -9.89
CA TYR A 33 53.56 -11.88 -11.32
C TYR A 33 52.38 -11.68 -12.30
N LEU A 34 51.35 -10.93 -11.90
CA LEU A 34 50.22 -10.57 -12.75
C LEU A 34 50.55 -9.37 -13.64
N ASP A 35 51.32 -9.61 -14.71
CA ASP A 35 51.79 -8.58 -15.65
C ASP A 35 50.69 -7.93 -16.49
N GLU A 36 49.49 -8.52 -16.49
CA GLU A 36 48.30 -8.00 -17.17
C GLU A 36 47.76 -6.73 -16.51
N VAL A 37 48.12 -6.49 -15.25
CA VAL A 37 47.58 -5.40 -14.44
C VAL A 37 48.40 -4.11 -14.61
N LYS A 38 47.92 -3.21 -15.46
CA LYS A 38 48.51 -1.86 -15.66
C LYS A 38 47.88 -0.82 -14.73
N SER A 39 48.61 0.25 -14.40
CA SER A 39 48.13 1.36 -13.56
C SER A 39 46.93 2.13 -14.12
N VAL A 40 46.67 1.97 -15.42
CA VAL A 40 45.53 2.57 -16.13
C VAL A 40 44.20 1.86 -15.83
N ILE A 41 44.26 0.62 -15.34
CA ILE A 41 43.09 -0.24 -15.09
C ILE A 41 42.35 0.21 -13.83
N LYS A 42 41.02 0.10 -13.82
CA LYS A 42 40.19 0.54 -12.68
C LYS A 42 40.41 -0.37 -11.46
N LYS A 43 40.38 0.18 -10.24
CA LYS A 43 40.51 -0.58 -8.97
C LYS A 43 39.69 -1.87 -8.92
N LYS A 44 38.44 -1.85 -9.41
CA LYS A 44 37.53 -3.01 -9.41
C LYS A 44 38.00 -4.14 -10.33
N GLU A 45 38.61 -3.80 -11.46
CA GLU A 45 39.13 -4.78 -12.43
C GLU A 45 40.43 -5.41 -11.90
N ILE A 46 41.32 -4.59 -11.34
CA ILE A 46 42.53 -5.07 -10.65
C ILE A 46 42.14 -6.01 -9.50
N PHE A 47 41.20 -5.58 -8.66
CA PHE A 47 40.69 -6.38 -7.55
C PHE A 47 40.10 -7.71 -8.03
N LYS A 48 39.37 -7.71 -9.15
CA LYS A 48 38.81 -8.93 -9.72
C LYS A 48 39.89 -9.91 -10.18
N VAL A 49 40.88 -9.45 -10.93
CA VAL A 49 41.99 -10.29 -11.45
C VAL A 49 42.81 -10.87 -10.29
N VAL A 50 43.13 -10.03 -9.30
CA VAL A 50 43.84 -10.47 -8.10
C VAL A 50 43.00 -11.50 -7.31
N LEU A 51 41.69 -11.27 -7.18
CA LEU A 51 40.82 -12.19 -6.46
C LEU A 51 40.66 -13.53 -7.19
N GLU A 52 40.53 -13.51 -8.52
CA GLU A 52 40.50 -14.73 -9.35
C GLU A 52 41.77 -15.55 -9.14
N HIS A 53 42.95 -14.91 -9.19
CA HIS A 53 44.22 -15.60 -8.96
C HIS A 53 44.38 -16.13 -7.54
N LEU A 54 43.94 -15.40 -6.51
CA LEU A 54 43.98 -15.87 -5.12
C LEU A 54 43.01 -17.04 -4.86
N VAL A 55 41.98 -17.20 -5.68
CA VAL A 55 41.09 -18.36 -5.63
C VAL A 55 41.73 -19.55 -6.36
N ASP A 56 42.40 -19.30 -7.49
CA ASP A 56 43.16 -20.34 -8.22
C ASP A 56 44.32 -20.91 -7.38
N GLU A 57 44.94 -20.10 -6.54
CA GLU A 57 45.99 -20.51 -5.58
C GLU A 57 45.42 -21.16 -4.29
N GLU A 58 44.11 -21.47 -4.26
CA GLU A 58 43.39 -22.07 -3.12
C GLU A 58 43.48 -21.27 -1.81
N ILE A 59 43.83 -19.98 -1.86
CA ILE A 59 43.86 -19.09 -0.69
C ILE A 59 42.43 -18.71 -0.26
N PHE A 60 41.50 -18.65 -1.22
CA PHE A 60 40.08 -18.42 -0.98
C PHE A 60 39.22 -19.54 -1.58
N GLU A 61 38.09 -19.82 -0.94
CA GLU A 61 37.05 -20.69 -1.50
C GLU A 61 36.33 -20.00 -2.67
N ASP A 62 36.00 -20.77 -3.72
CA ASP A 62 35.18 -20.34 -4.87
C ASP A 62 33.86 -19.65 -4.48
N LEU A 63 33.36 -19.98 -3.28
CA LEU A 63 32.17 -19.39 -2.69
C LEU A 63 32.28 -17.86 -2.57
N VAL A 64 33.47 -17.32 -2.33
CA VAL A 64 33.73 -15.87 -2.26
C VAL A 64 33.47 -15.17 -3.60
N LEU A 65 33.91 -15.77 -4.72
CA LEU A 65 33.67 -15.22 -6.05
C LEU A 65 32.18 -15.25 -6.40
N SER A 66 31.47 -16.27 -5.92
CA SER A 66 30.04 -16.40 -6.14
C SER A 66 29.24 -15.33 -5.38
N LEU A 67 29.63 -15.02 -4.13
CA LEU A 67 28.99 -14.01 -3.28
C LEU A 67 29.12 -12.59 -3.87
N LEU A 68 30.29 -12.28 -4.43
CA LEU A 68 30.54 -10.98 -5.09
C LEU A 68 29.75 -10.79 -6.39
N LYS A 69 29.35 -11.89 -7.03
CA LYS A 69 28.48 -11.88 -8.21
C LYS A 69 27.01 -11.79 -7.80
N SER A 70 26.61 -12.43 -6.70
CA SER A 70 25.23 -12.39 -6.20
C SER A 70 24.83 -11.04 -5.60
N GLU A 71 25.69 -10.37 -4.83
CA GLU A 71 25.36 -9.07 -4.20
C GLU A 71 24.90 -8.00 -5.21
N LYS A 72 25.55 -7.93 -6.38
CA LYS A 72 25.20 -6.95 -7.42
C LYS A 72 23.92 -7.30 -8.19
N THR A 73 23.61 -8.59 -8.27
CA THR A 73 22.40 -9.04 -8.97
C THR A 73 21.18 -8.86 -8.08
N GLU A 74 21.31 -9.19 -6.79
CA GLU A 74 20.26 -8.99 -5.78
C GLU A 74 19.91 -7.50 -5.59
N GLU A 75 20.89 -6.59 -5.52
CA GLU A 75 20.63 -5.16 -5.40
C GLU A 75 19.86 -4.61 -6.63
N PHE A 76 20.19 -5.10 -7.82
CA PHE A 76 19.51 -4.72 -9.06
C PHE A 76 18.07 -5.27 -9.11
N GLU A 77 17.88 -6.52 -8.69
CA GLU A 77 16.56 -7.15 -8.62
C GLU A 77 15.65 -6.47 -7.59
N LEU A 78 16.18 -6.17 -6.40
CA LEU A 78 15.45 -5.43 -5.37
C LEU A 78 15.01 -4.05 -5.87
N ARG A 79 15.91 -3.34 -6.56
CA ARG A 79 15.60 -2.02 -7.14
C ARG A 79 14.55 -2.10 -8.25
N LYS A 80 14.57 -3.17 -9.04
CA LYS A 80 13.55 -3.43 -10.06
C LYS A 80 12.19 -3.71 -9.43
N LEU A 81 12.15 -4.54 -8.39
CA LEU A 81 10.94 -4.91 -7.66
C LEU A 81 10.27 -3.67 -7.00
N GLU A 82 11.07 -2.82 -6.36
CA GLU A 82 10.61 -1.56 -5.76
C GLU A 82 9.97 -0.64 -6.82
N LEU A 83 10.60 -0.53 -8.00
CA LEU A 83 10.07 0.30 -9.08
C LEU A 83 8.73 -0.24 -9.62
N GLU A 84 8.57 -1.56 -9.71
CA GLU A 84 7.32 -2.20 -10.11
C GLU A 84 6.20 -1.94 -9.10
N PHE A 85 6.51 -2.05 -7.81
CA PHE A 85 5.55 -1.77 -6.74
C PHE A 85 5.09 -0.31 -6.74
N GLN A 86 6.02 0.64 -6.92
CA GLN A 86 5.68 2.07 -7.04
C GLN A 86 4.79 2.37 -8.25
N LYS A 87 5.02 1.70 -9.39
CA LYS A 87 4.16 1.84 -10.56
C LYS A 87 2.76 1.30 -10.31
N ALA A 88 2.63 0.15 -9.66
CA ALA A 88 1.35 -0.46 -9.32
C ALA A 88 0.51 0.43 -8.39
N ILE A 89 1.13 1.05 -7.38
CA ILE A 89 0.45 2.02 -6.50
C ILE A 89 -0.08 3.20 -7.30
N LYS A 90 0.77 3.83 -8.13
CA LYS A 90 0.37 4.99 -8.95
C LYS A 90 -0.75 4.65 -9.92
N GLU A 91 -0.70 3.47 -10.54
CA GLU A 91 -1.74 3.02 -11.46
C GLU A 91 -3.07 2.82 -10.72
N MET A 92 -3.05 2.22 -9.54
CA MET A 92 -4.23 2.06 -8.69
C MET A 92 -4.82 3.41 -8.26
N GLU A 93 -3.98 4.41 -7.97
CA GLU A 93 -4.42 5.78 -7.65
C GLU A 93 -5.10 6.45 -8.85
N ILE A 94 -4.49 6.36 -10.04
CA ILE A 94 -5.06 6.90 -11.29
C ILE A 94 -6.40 6.23 -11.59
N GLN A 95 -6.51 4.90 -11.44
CA GLN A 95 -7.76 4.19 -11.66
C GLN A 95 -8.86 4.63 -10.69
N LYS A 96 -8.54 4.88 -9.42
CA LYS A 96 -9.50 5.41 -8.44
C LYS A 96 -9.96 6.81 -8.81
N GLU A 97 -9.04 7.68 -9.23
CA GLU A 97 -9.36 9.05 -9.63
C GLU A 97 -10.27 9.08 -10.88
N LEU A 98 -9.96 8.24 -11.88
CA LEU A 98 -10.78 8.10 -13.08
C LEU A 98 -12.20 7.61 -12.76
N LYS A 99 -12.32 6.58 -11.91
CA LYS A 99 -13.64 6.08 -11.45
C LYS A 99 -14.43 7.15 -10.72
N LEU A 100 -13.77 7.94 -9.88
CA LEU A 100 -14.43 9.01 -9.13
C LEU A 100 -14.94 10.11 -10.07
N LYS A 101 -14.12 10.54 -11.03
CA LYS A 101 -14.52 11.48 -12.10
C LYS A 101 -15.67 10.93 -12.95
N GLU A 102 -15.66 9.64 -13.27
CA GLU A 102 -16.74 9.01 -14.02
C GLU A 102 -18.06 9.04 -13.24
N ILE A 103 -18.04 8.68 -11.96
CA ILE A 103 -19.22 8.75 -11.08
C ILE A 103 -19.75 10.20 -10.99
N GLU A 104 -18.86 11.19 -10.86
CA GLU A 104 -19.24 12.61 -10.82
C GLU A 104 -19.87 13.08 -12.14
N LEU A 105 -19.35 12.63 -13.28
CA LEU A 105 -19.96 12.94 -14.58
C LEU A 105 -21.31 12.24 -14.75
N GLN A 106 -21.47 11.03 -14.23
CA GLN A 106 -22.75 10.32 -14.26
C GLN A 106 -23.80 10.98 -13.38
N SER A 107 -23.45 11.46 -12.18
CA SER A 107 -24.39 12.20 -11.32
C SER A 107 -24.85 13.50 -12.00
N ARG A 108 -23.92 14.27 -12.59
CA ARG A 108 -24.25 15.48 -13.36
C ARG A 108 -25.17 15.22 -14.55
N LYS A 109 -25.05 14.06 -15.22
CA LYS A 109 -25.97 13.66 -16.30
C LYS A 109 -27.36 13.28 -15.80
N LEU A 110 -27.48 12.76 -14.58
CA LEU A 110 -28.78 12.49 -13.96
C LEU A 110 -29.49 13.76 -13.49
N ASP A 111 -28.70 14.82 -13.21
CA ASP A 111 -29.17 16.16 -12.87
C ASP A 111 -29.43 17.05 -14.09
N THR A 112 -29.29 16.55 -15.33
CA THR A 112 -30.00 17.21 -16.43
C THR A 112 -31.45 17.29 -16.02
N PRO A 113 -32.12 18.45 -16.14
CA PRO A 113 -33.52 18.54 -15.81
C PRO A 113 -34.22 17.52 -16.70
N ARG A 114 -34.57 16.35 -16.12
CA ARG A 114 -35.67 15.54 -16.62
C ARG A 114 -36.76 16.56 -16.90
N ASP A 115 -37.39 16.53 -18.07
CA ASP A 115 -38.62 17.25 -18.34
C ASP A 115 -39.52 17.10 -17.11
N GLN A 116 -39.38 18.03 -16.16
CA GLN A 116 -40.20 18.14 -14.99
C GLN A 116 -41.39 18.82 -15.62
N LYS A 117 -42.23 18.01 -16.29
CA LYS A 117 -43.63 18.39 -16.50
C LYS A 117 -44.07 18.87 -15.14
N ASP A 118 -44.24 20.19 -15.04
CA ASP A 118 -44.37 20.92 -13.78
C ASP A 118 -45.19 20.10 -12.81
N PHE A 119 -44.53 19.55 -11.78
CA PHE A 119 -45.25 18.87 -10.72
C PHE A 119 -45.98 19.95 -9.94
N ASP A 120 -47.18 20.27 -10.43
CA ASP A 120 -48.01 21.31 -9.88
C ASP A 120 -48.61 20.79 -8.57
N VAL A 121 -48.02 21.23 -7.47
CA VAL A 121 -48.44 20.88 -6.11
C VAL A 121 -49.92 21.22 -5.93
N ALA A 122 -50.42 22.29 -6.54
CA ALA A 122 -51.82 22.71 -6.41
C ALA A 122 -52.81 21.68 -6.98
N LYS A 123 -52.43 20.93 -8.02
CA LYS A 123 -53.25 19.85 -8.59
C LYS A 123 -53.34 18.62 -7.70
N ASN A 124 -52.41 18.45 -6.76
CA ASN A 124 -52.32 17.29 -5.88
C ASN A 124 -52.74 17.57 -4.43
N ILE A 125 -53.05 18.82 -4.08
CA ILE A 125 -53.70 19.15 -2.81
C ILE A 125 -55.16 18.72 -2.91
N ARG A 126 -55.49 17.55 -2.33
CA ARG A 126 -56.87 17.16 -2.10
C ARG A 126 -57.37 17.93 -0.88
N LEU A 127 -58.28 18.87 -1.10
CA LEU A 127 -59.00 19.51 0.00
C LEU A 127 -59.73 18.43 0.77
N VAL A 128 -59.37 18.28 2.04
CA VAL A 128 -60.08 17.40 2.96
C VAL A 128 -61.53 17.88 2.98
N PRO A 129 -62.52 17.00 2.72
CA PRO A 129 -63.92 17.37 2.83
C PRO A 129 -64.20 18.04 4.18
N PRO A 130 -65.10 19.04 4.23
CA PRO A 130 -65.43 19.70 5.47
C PRO A 130 -65.87 18.64 6.49
N PHE A 131 -65.19 18.63 7.62
CA PHE A 131 -65.47 17.71 8.70
C PHE A 131 -66.89 17.93 9.22
N SER A 132 -67.66 16.84 9.33
CA SER A 132 -68.99 16.82 9.92
C SER A 132 -68.92 16.07 11.24
N GLU A 133 -69.30 16.73 12.34
CA GLU A 133 -69.37 16.10 13.66
C GLU A 133 -70.35 14.91 13.71
N LYS A 134 -71.28 14.83 12.75
CA LYS A 134 -72.23 13.72 12.61
C LYS A 134 -71.55 12.41 12.19
N ASP A 135 -70.39 12.48 11.53
CA ASP A 135 -69.63 11.32 11.06
C ASP A 135 -68.65 10.81 12.14
N VAL A 136 -68.59 11.49 13.29
CA VAL A 136 -67.83 11.03 14.44
C VAL A 136 -68.57 9.84 15.04
N VAL A 137 -68.02 8.65 14.86
CA VAL A 137 -68.49 7.44 15.55
C VAL A 137 -68.43 7.72 17.05
N GLN A 138 -69.58 8.02 17.64
CA GLN A 138 -69.71 8.14 19.09
C GLN A 138 -69.59 6.74 19.64
N THR A 139 -68.38 6.33 20.03
CA THR A 139 -68.19 5.06 20.74
C THR A 139 -68.76 5.22 22.16
N PRO A 140 -69.92 4.63 22.49
CA PRO A 140 -70.46 4.72 23.84
C PRO A 140 -69.64 3.78 24.72
N GLY A 141 -68.70 4.34 25.50
CA GLY A 141 -67.86 3.53 26.39
C GLY A 141 -66.46 4.06 26.65
N ARG A 142 -66.01 5.15 26.00
CA ARG A 142 -64.69 5.72 26.30
C ARG A 142 -64.71 6.55 27.59
N ARG A 143 -64.83 5.87 28.74
CA ARG A 143 -64.46 6.46 30.04
C ARG A 143 -62.97 6.80 30.00
N LYS A 144 -62.63 8.08 30.20
CA LYS A 144 -61.26 8.55 30.37
C LYS A 144 -60.66 7.90 31.62
N GLN A 145 -59.47 7.34 31.50
CA GLN A 145 -58.49 7.48 32.56
C GLN A 145 -57.22 8.05 31.93
N ASN A 146 -56.63 9.03 32.61
CA ASN A 146 -55.27 9.47 32.43
C ASN A 146 -54.34 8.27 32.58
N ARG A 147 -54.20 7.47 31.52
CA ARG A 147 -53.06 6.57 31.40
C ARG A 147 -51.93 7.46 30.93
N LEU A 148 -51.12 7.92 31.89
CA LEU A 148 -49.75 8.32 31.63
C LEU A 148 -49.09 7.14 30.93
N CYS A 149 -49.08 7.16 29.60
CA CYS A 149 -48.17 6.33 28.84
C CYS A 149 -46.78 6.89 29.11
N HIS A 150 -45.94 6.15 29.81
CA HIS A 150 -44.50 6.37 29.74
C HIS A 150 -44.11 6.14 28.27
N MET A 151 -43.97 7.22 27.51
CA MET A 151 -43.19 7.14 26.28
C MET A 151 -41.77 6.82 26.72
N ASN A 152 -41.39 5.55 26.56
CA ASN A 152 -40.02 5.14 26.78
C ASN A 152 -39.19 5.78 25.66
N MET A 153 -38.72 7.00 25.89
CA MET A 153 -37.87 7.78 24.98
C MET A 153 -36.48 7.17 24.81
N ILE A 154 -36.23 5.98 25.39
CA ILE A 154 -34.99 5.22 25.27
C ILE A 154 -35.04 4.36 23.99
N LYS A 155 -35.46 4.92 22.86
CA LYS A 155 -35.02 4.37 21.57
C LYS A 155 -33.63 4.92 21.32
N LYS A 156 -32.63 4.05 21.32
CA LYS A 156 -31.26 4.39 20.90
C LYS A 156 -31.33 5.05 19.52
N TYR A 157 -30.78 6.25 19.41
CA TYR A 157 -30.60 6.91 18.14
C TYR A 157 -29.60 6.09 17.31
N TYR A 158 -30.06 5.57 16.17
CA TYR A 158 -29.19 4.91 15.20
C TYR A 158 -28.89 5.88 14.07
N ASP A 159 -27.60 6.22 13.96
CA ASP A 159 -27.11 7.07 12.90
C ASP A 159 -27.26 6.35 11.55
N ARG A 160 -27.93 6.99 10.58
CA ARG A 160 -28.22 6.38 9.27
C ARG A 160 -26.97 6.04 8.46
N SER A 161 -25.81 6.57 8.87
CA SER A 161 -24.50 6.33 8.26
C SER A 161 -23.89 4.96 8.60
N LYS A 162 -24.43 4.25 9.60
CA LYS A 162 -23.96 2.91 9.99
C LYS A 162 -24.99 1.87 9.57
N SER A 163 -24.80 1.26 8.40
CA SER A 163 -25.59 0.13 7.94
C SER A 163 -25.36 -1.10 8.83
N VAL A 164 -26.18 -1.27 9.86
CA VAL A 164 -26.28 -2.55 10.57
C VAL A 164 -27.49 -3.31 10.00
N PRO A 165 -27.34 -4.56 9.56
CA PRO A 165 -28.46 -5.33 9.04
C PRO A 165 -29.49 -5.61 10.14
N PRO A 166 -30.79 -5.72 9.81
CA PRO A 166 -31.84 -5.89 10.80
C PRO A 166 -31.72 -7.27 11.46
N SER A 167 -31.23 -7.31 12.70
CA SER A 167 -31.42 -8.47 13.56
C SER A 167 -32.87 -8.50 14.04
N HIS A 168 -33.47 -9.68 13.94
CA HIS A 168 -34.89 -9.96 14.20
C HIS A 168 -35.43 -9.24 15.44
N CYS A 169 -36.52 -8.50 15.25
CA CYS A 169 -37.32 -7.96 16.33
C CYS A 169 -38.24 -9.07 16.85
N TYR A 170 -37.83 -9.77 17.91
CA TYR A 170 -38.74 -10.63 18.66
C TYR A 170 -39.64 -9.74 19.53
N CYS A 171 -40.86 -9.48 19.06
CA CYS A 171 -41.93 -9.02 19.94
C CYS A 171 -42.37 -10.21 20.79
N LEU A 172 -41.82 -10.34 22.01
CA LEU A 172 -42.45 -11.12 23.07
C LEU A 172 -43.53 -10.25 23.70
N CYS A 173 -44.78 -10.51 23.31
CA CYS A 173 -45.95 -10.07 24.05
C CYS A 173 -46.14 -11.00 25.26
N TYR A 174 -46.05 -10.44 26.47
CA TYR A 174 -46.63 -10.99 27.70
C TYR A 174 -47.83 -10.15 28.09
#